data_AF-C4LGK2-F1
#
_entry.id   AF-C4LGK2-F1
#
_cell.length_a   1.000
_cell.length_b   1.000
_cell.length_c   1.000
_cell.angle_alpha   90.00
_cell.angle_beta   90.00
_cell.angle_gamma   90.00
#
_symmetry.space_group_name_H-M   'P 1'
#
loop_
_entity.id
_entity.type
_entity.pdbx_description
1 polymer ?
#
loop_
_entity_poly.entity_id
_entity_poly.type
_entity_poly.pdbx_seq_one_letter_code
_entity_poly.pdbx_strand_id
1 'polypeptide(L)'
;MMSYPLLMVRICRKASTCETITKVSTKKLMLPSIRDHWWFVTEEKNNGGIFRPPDCLDGNIVSMSINGDSLIALDKDGWMYTLSNLLSSPTRWGWIRAWGGPVWLGKGLQSPTTEEGKWSFTLIDNNVDKTYSTPDGKEQPISYAKVTQVVALGQDGSHLYSLDPWLARDYSYEIGTPFNSRFQAESVSASGSVIFITNKYGDMYTKLSDYDVRGADPAQFRYQWNDPNNPDERPSATNALQQRLDNNTAPIAIEGQEWTHQPKIPGTITSRISIHTTAPGSTNRELRVEGTNSDGESGYWHKALDDKNWAFTATGLPLEGRKLENSSADRRTDTLADESPFSYEGKVTDNASLSIDHFAYASENHDITVTVNGKKYPLLLETVDGRLGTPLSQRVSPGEGEFGSRPAGLVEGIPRNYVAAIRVPQETKQAAEHDPELKSFLETYLKGEDPHQIFARVTLSEFQIINSLVKDVAVPAPGAVATLKSVD
;
A
#
# COMPACT_ATOMS: atom_id res chain seq x y z
N MET A 1 -0.02 -34.52 -0.40
CA MET A 1 -0.70 -33.40 -1.07
C MET A 1 -2.15 -33.39 -0.62
N MET A 2 -2.48 -32.59 0.41
CA MET A 2 -3.88 -32.33 0.77
C MET A 2 -4.37 -31.16 -0.07
N SER A 3 -5.27 -31.44 -1.02
CA SER A 3 -6.00 -30.42 -1.76
C SER A 3 -7.09 -29.87 -0.84
N TYR A 4 -6.97 -28.60 -0.46
CA TYR A 4 -8.07 -27.87 0.19
C TYR A 4 -9.18 -27.64 -0.86
N PRO A 5 -10.46 -27.91 -0.54
CA PRO A 5 -11.55 -27.56 -1.44
C PRO A 5 -11.69 -26.03 -1.52
N LEU A 6 -11.61 -25.47 -2.74
CA LEU A 6 -12.00 -24.08 -2.99
C LEU A 6 -13.50 -23.93 -2.70
N LEU A 7 -13.87 -23.03 -1.80
CA LEU A 7 -15.23 -22.54 -1.70
C LEU A 7 -15.40 -21.41 -2.72
N MET A 8 -16.26 -21.61 -3.72
CA MET A 8 -16.63 -20.55 -4.66
C MET A 8 -17.86 -19.80 -4.14
N VAL A 9 -17.71 -18.48 -3.99
CA VAL A 9 -18.82 -17.56 -3.79
C VAL A 9 -19.15 -16.91 -5.12
N ARG A 10 -20.36 -17.18 -5.64
CA ARG A 10 -20.90 -16.51 -6.83
C ARG A 10 -21.85 -15.40 -6.40
N ILE A 11 -21.77 -14.19 -6.96
CA ILE A 11 -22.76 -13.14 -6.74
C ILE A 11 -23.73 -13.10 -7.93
N CYS A 12 -24.99 -13.46 -7.73
CA CYS A 12 -26.04 -13.46 -8.77
C CYS A 12 -26.93 -12.20 -8.62
N ARG A 13 -27.47 -11.68 -9.73
CA ARG A 13 -28.38 -10.50 -9.76
C ARG A 13 -29.86 -10.86 -9.68
N LYS A 14 -30.24 -12.07 -10.10
CA LYS A 14 -31.58 -12.64 -10.02
C LYS A 14 -31.46 -14.10 -9.62
N ALA A 15 -32.33 -14.55 -8.70
CA ALA A 15 -32.34 -15.93 -8.23
C ALA A 15 -32.57 -16.98 -9.35
N SER A 16 -33.15 -16.57 -10.49
CA SER A 16 -33.56 -17.46 -11.58
C SER A 16 -32.56 -17.61 -12.74
N THR A 17 -31.39 -16.96 -12.73
CA THR A 17 -30.45 -16.96 -13.88
C THR A 17 -29.05 -17.48 -13.56
N CYS A 18 -28.85 -18.25 -12.49
CA CYS A 18 -27.55 -18.88 -12.27
C CYS A 18 -27.43 -20.11 -13.23
N GLU A 19 -26.90 -19.91 -14.44
CA GLU A 19 -26.52 -21.01 -15.33
C GLU A 19 -25.27 -21.73 -14.79
N THR A 20 -25.33 -23.06 -14.82
CA THR A 20 -24.32 -23.99 -14.29
C THR A 20 -23.03 -23.91 -15.10
N ILE A 21 -22.13 -22.98 -14.76
CA ILE A 21 -20.74 -23.03 -15.26
C ILE A 21 -19.99 -24.10 -14.48
N THR A 22 -20.00 -25.33 -14.99
CA THR A 22 -19.29 -26.47 -14.38
C THR A 22 -17.81 -26.40 -14.77
N LYS A 23 -16.90 -26.36 -13.77
CA LYS A 23 -15.45 -26.11 -13.87
C LYS A 23 -15.06 -24.71 -14.35
N VAL A 24 -14.73 -23.85 -13.38
CA VAL A 24 -14.16 -22.52 -13.62
C VAL A 24 -12.85 -22.42 -12.85
N SER A 25 -11.69 -22.40 -13.51
CA SER A 25 -10.53 -21.72 -12.91
C SER A 25 -10.91 -20.24 -12.81
N THR A 26 -10.64 -19.59 -11.67
CA THR A 26 -10.84 -18.15 -11.33
C THR A 26 -11.29 -17.18 -12.45
N LYS A 27 -12.40 -17.47 -13.14
CA LYS A 27 -13.06 -16.58 -14.10
C LYS A 27 -14.18 -15.90 -13.35
N LYS A 28 -13.84 -14.67 -12.96
CA LYS A 28 -14.68 -13.48 -12.94
C LYS A 28 -15.96 -13.58 -12.12
N LEU A 29 -16.01 -12.71 -11.13
CA LEU A 29 -17.25 -12.06 -10.76
C LEU A 29 -17.01 -10.56 -10.81
N MET A 30 -17.24 -9.98 -11.98
CA MET A 30 -17.34 -8.54 -12.14
C MET A 30 -18.79 -8.22 -12.46
N LEU A 31 -19.33 -7.22 -11.78
CA LEU A 31 -20.75 -6.94 -11.78
C LEU A 31 -20.99 -5.51 -12.29
N PRO A 32 -21.59 -5.30 -13.50
CA PRO A 32 -22.06 -3.99 -13.95
C PRO A 32 -23.05 -3.30 -12.97
N SER A 33 -22.99 -1.99 -12.79
CA SER A 33 -24.00 -1.25 -12.01
C SER A 33 -25.36 -1.24 -12.74
N ILE A 34 -26.44 -1.65 -12.05
CA ILE A 34 -27.87 -1.26 -12.18
C ILE A 34 -28.70 -2.11 -11.18
N ARG A 35 -29.65 -1.43 -10.51
CA ARG A 35 -30.46 -1.76 -9.33
C ARG A 35 -31.19 -3.12 -9.30
N ASP A 36 -31.15 -3.81 -8.15
CA ASP A 36 -32.24 -3.82 -7.14
C ASP A 36 -31.99 -4.84 -6.02
N HIS A 37 -31.22 -5.92 -6.23
CA HIS A 37 -30.91 -6.92 -5.18
C HIS A 37 -29.59 -7.65 -5.42
N TRP A 38 -28.87 -7.99 -4.34
CA TRP A 38 -27.62 -8.76 -4.39
C TRP A 38 -27.79 -10.13 -3.73
N TRP A 39 -27.25 -11.18 -4.37
CA TRP A 39 -27.35 -12.56 -3.89
C TRP A 39 -25.99 -13.23 -3.89
N PHE A 40 -25.62 -13.86 -2.79
CA PHE A 40 -24.41 -14.67 -2.72
C PHE A 40 -24.79 -16.14 -2.77
N VAL A 41 -24.14 -16.91 -3.64
CA VAL A 41 -24.39 -18.33 -3.87
C VAL A 41 -23.11 -19.08 -3.57
N THR A 42 -23.17 -20.05 -2.66
CA THR A 42 -22.05 -20.97 -2.41
C THR A 42 -22.25 -22.28 -3.15
N GLU A 43 -21.18 -22.82 -3.73
CA GLU A 43 -21.13 -24.22 -4.14
C GLU A 43 -20.66 -25.07 -2.95
N GLU A 44 -21.50 -25.26 -1.92
CA GLU A 44 -21.31 -26.38 -1.01
C GLU A 44 -21.84 -27.66 -1.66
N LYS A 45 -21.05 -28.74 -1.61
CA LYS A 45 -21.45 -30.08 -2.05
C LYS A 45 -22.80 -30.44 -1.42
N ASN A 46 -23.85 -30.37 -2.24
CA ASN A 46 -25.23 -30.79 -1.99
C ASN A 46 -26.23 -29.80 -1.35
N ASN A 47 -25.95 -28.50 -1.21
CA ASN A 47 -27.01 -27.51 -0.92
C ASN A 47 -26.54 -26.09 -1.24
N GLY A 48 -26.69 -25.66 -2.50
CA GLY A 48 -26.45 -24.26 -2.87
C GLY A 48 -27.39 -23.33 -2.09
N GLY A 49 -26.85 -22.66 -1.08
CA GLY A 49 -27.57 -21.68 -0.29
C GLY A 49 -27.50 -20.32 -0.96
N ILE A 50 -28.63 -19.64 -1.07
CA ILE A 50 -28.66 -18.24 -1.46
C ILE A 50 -28.66 -17.39 -0.18
N PHE A 51 -27.59 -16.62 0.02
CA PHE A 51 -27.49 -15.66 1.11
C PHE A 51 -27.86 -14.27 0.60
N ARG A 52 -28.84 -13.63 1.27
CA ARG A 52 -29.20 -12.24 1.04
C ARG A 52 -28.48 -11.34 2.03
N PRO A 53 -28.05 -10.13 1.62
CA PRO A 53 -27.70 -9.11 2.58
C PRO A 53 -28.91 -8.82 3.49
N PRO A 54 -28.68 -8.34 4.73
CA PRO A 54 -29.75 -7.85 5.60
C PRO A 54 -30.61 -6.81 4.89
N ASP A 55 -31.89 -6.71 5.23
CA ASP A 55 -32.85 -5.79 4.58
C ASP A 55 -32.38 -4.32 4.57
N CYS A 56 -31.55 -3.90 5.53
CA CYS A 56 -30.98 -2.55 5.55
C CYS A 56 -29.91 -2.31 4.46
N LEU A 57 -29.29 -3.37 3.93
CA LEU A 57 -28.29 -3.32 2.86
C LEU A 57 -28.85 -3.76 1.51
N ASP A 58 -29.90 -4.57 1.50
CA ASP A 58 -30.51 -5.04 0.27
C ASP A 58 -31.03 -3.86 -0.57
N GLY A 59 -30.72 -3.86 -1.87
CA GLY A 59 -30.98 -2.74 -2.79
C GLY A 59 -30.17 -1.46 -2.56
N ASN A 60 -29.39 -1.34 -1.48
CA ASN A 60 -28.64 -0.13 -1.14
C ASN A 60 -27.14 -0.17 -1.51
N ILE A 61 -26.59 -1.37 -1.74
CA ILE A 61 -25.19 -1.55 -2.16
C ILE A 61 -25.00 -1.13 -3.61
N VAL A 62 -24.04 -0.22 -3.85
CA VAL A 62 -23.72 0.33 -5.18
C VAL A 62 -22.40 -0.20 -5.75
N SER A 63 -21.51 -0.70 -4.89
CA SER A 63 -20.20 -1.20 -5.32
C SER A 63 -19.65 -2.23 -4.32
N MET A 64 -18.84 -3.17 -4.81
CA MET A 64 -18.30 -4.27 -4.01
C MET A 64 -16.89 -4.65 -4.48
N SER A 65 -16.04 -5.08 -3.55
CA SER A 65 -14.71 -5.62 -3.83
C SER A 65 -14.43 -6.82 -2.91
N ILE A 66 -13.90 -7.90 -3.48
CA ILE A 66 -13.73 -9.18 -2.79
C ILE A 66 -12.28 -9.63 -2.88
N ASN A 67 -11.70 -10.07 -1.77
CA ASN A 67 -10.40 -10.71 -1.76
C ASN A 67 -10.29 -11.69 -0.58
N GLY A 68 -9.77 -12.89 -0.87
CA GLY A 68 -9.63 -13.95 0.13
C GLY A 68 -10.97 -14.33 0.78
N ASP A 69 -11.00 -14.32 2.10
CA ASP A 69 -12.16 -14.71 2.88
C ASP A 69 -13.10 -13.55 3.27
N SER A 70 -12.91 -12.38 2.65
CA SER A 70 -13.65 -11.17 3.00
C SER A 70 -14.08 -10.37 1.76
N LEU A 71 -15.09 -9.53 1.97
CA LEU A 71 -15.63 -8.63 0.96
C LEU A 71 -15.98 -7.30 1.60
N ILE A 72 -15.74 -6.22 0.87
CA ILE A 72 -16.21 -4.88 1.21
C ILE A 72 -17.32 -4.49 0.24
N ALA A 73 -18.41 -3.97 0.79
CA ALA A 73 -19.50 -3.36 0.06
C ALA A 73 -19.63 -1.89 0.44
N LEU A 74 -19.94 -1.04 -0.54
CA LEU A 74 -20.27 0.36 -0.36
C LEU A 74 -21.76 0.58 -0.63
N ASP A 75 -22.42 1.32 0.26
CA ASP A 75 -23.74 1.88 -0.05
C ASP A 75 -23.63 3.19 -0.83
N LYS A 76 -24.78 3.73 -1.26
CA LYS A 76 -24.88 4.99 -2.01
C LYS A 76 -24.29 6.21 -1.29
N ASP A 77 -24.20 6.15 0.04
CA ASP A 77 -23.66 7.22 0.87
C ASP A 77 -22.17 6.96 1.18
N GLY A 78 -21.58 5.91 0.60
CA GLY A 78 -20.18 5.54 0.72
C GLY A 78 -19.83 4.78 1.99
N TRP A 79 -20.80 4.37 2.82
CA TRP A 79 -20.47 3.59 4.02
C TRP A 79 -19.90 2.23 3.64
N MET A 80 -18.81 1.85 4.32
CA MET A 80 -18.17 0.55 4.16
C MET A 80 -18.80 -0.51 5.06
N TYR A 81 -19.07 -1.67 4.47
CA TYR A 81 -19.55 -2.86 5.16
C TYR A 81 -18.66 -4.04 4.81
N THR A 82 -18.14 -4.72 5.82
CA THR A 82 -17.33 -5.92 5.65
C THR A 82 -18.19 -7.16 5.83
N LEU A 83 -18.11 -8.07 4.87
CA LEU A 83 -18.62 -9.44 4.99
C LEU A 83 -17.40 -10.36 5.16
N SER A 84 -17.32 -11.06 6.29
CA SER A 84 -16.19 -11.93 6.62
C SER A 84 -16.57 -13.42 6.61
N ASN A 85 -15.54 -14.28 6.66
CA ASN A 85 -15.64 -15.74 6.68
C ASN A 85 -16.21 -16.34 5.38
N LEU A 86 -15.99 -15.70 4.23
CA LEU A 86 -16.50 -16.14 2.93
C LEU A 86 -15.95 -17.50 2.48
N LEU A 87 -14.86 -17.98 3.07
CA LEU A 87 -14.32 -19.33 2.85
C LEU A 87 -14.93 -20.40 3.78
N SER A 88 -15.89 -20.02 4.62
CA SER A 88 -16.63 -20.92 5.52
C SER A 88 -18.11 -21.05 5.12
N SER A 89 -18.86 -21.90 5.83
CA SER A 89 -20.29 -22.09 5.58
C SER A 89 -21.08 -20.77 5.71
N PRO A 90 -22.13 -20.53 4.88
CA PRO A 90 -22.91 -19.29 4.92
C PRO A 90 -23.46 -18.91 6.30
N THR A 91 -23.70 -19.89 7.18
CA THR A 91 -24.13 -19.69 8.56
C THR A 91 -23.13 -18.94 9.45
N ARG A 92 -21.87 -18.81 9.00
CA ARG A 92 -20.79 -18.09 9.69
C ARG A 92 -20.47 -16.73 9.06
N TRP A 93 -21.17 -16.37 8.00
CA TRP A 93 -21.01 -15.08 7.34
C TRP A 93 -21.65 -13.99 8.19
N GLY A 94 -20.96 -12.87 8.34
CA GLY A 94 -21.41 -11.75 9.15
C GLY A 94 -21.06 -10.43 8.50
N TRP A 95 -22.05 -9.54 8.42
CA TRP A 95 -21.86 -8.16 7.98
C TRP A 95 -21.50 -7.28 9.17
N ILE A 96 -20.47 -6.46 9.01
CA ILE A 96 -19.97 -5.52 10.02
C ILE A 96 -19.74 -4.17 9.36
N ARG A 97 -20.37 -3.11 9.89
CA ARG A 97 -20.06 -1.72 9.50
C ARG A 97 -18.94 -1.11 10.35
N ALA A 98 -18.57 -1.77 11.44
CA ALA A 98 -17.75 -1.17 12.48
C ALA A 98 -16.29 -1.03 12.04
N TRP A 99 -15.94 0.11 11.45
CA TRP A 99 -14.58 0.48 11.08
C TRP A 99 -14.05 1.50 12.06
N GLY A 100 -12.81 1.29 12.54
CA GLY A 100 -12.10 2.20 13.42
C GLY A 100 -11.48 1.53 14.63
N GLY A 101 -10.30 2.02 14.98
CA GLY A 101 -9.52 1.57 16.10
C GLY A 101 -10.09 1.93 17.48
N PRO A 102 -9.68 1.18 18.52
CA PRO A 102 -8.99 -0.11 18.40
C PRO A 102 -9.99 -1.22 18.03
N VAL A 103 -9.59 -2.16 17.15
CA VAL A 103 -10.27 -3.45 16.91
C VAL A 103 -11.75 -3.35 16.48
N TRP A 104 -12.06 -2.68 15.37
CA TRP A 104 -13.43 -2.67 14.81
C TRP A 104 -14.49 -2.13 15.79
N LEU A 105 -14.12 -1.28 16.75
CA LEU A 105 -15.07 -0.69 17.71
C LEU A 105 -15.66 0.65 17.22
N GLY A 106 -15.18 1.14 16.08
CA GLY A 106 -15.64 2.38 15.49
C GLY A 106 -17.07 2.33 14.94
N LYS A 107 -17.70 3.50 14.78
CA LYS A 107 -19.07 3.63 14.24
C LYS A 107 -19.16 3.44 12.72
N GLY A 108 -18.08 3.01 12.08
CA GLY A 108 -17.92 2.96 10.64
C GLY A 108 -17.09 4.10 10.07
N LEU A 109 -16.77 3.95 8.79
CA LEU A 109 -16.01 4.86 7.96
C LEU A 109 -16.65 4.87 6.56
N GLN A 110 -16.64 6.03 5.91
CA GLN A 110 -17.08 6.18 4.53
C GLN A 110 -15.86 6.11 3.61
N SER A 111 -16.03 5.53 2.44
CA SER A 111 -15.05 5.61 1.36
C SER A 111 -15.03 7.03 0.80
N PRO A 112 -13.86 7.57 0.39
CA PRO A 112 -13.78 8.88 -0.24
C PRO A 112 -14.40 8.90 -1.65
N THR A 113 -14.67 7.73 -2.23
CA THR A 113 -15.32 7.56 -3.52
C THR A 113 -16.10 6.24 -3.58
N THR A 114 -17.21 6.23 -4.33
CA THR A 114 -17.95 5.00 -4.69
C THR A 114 -17.79 4.65 -6.18
N GLU A 115 -17.00 5.41 -6.93
CA GLU A 115 -16.84 5.25 -8.37
C GLU A 115 -16.12 3.93 -8.69
N GLU A 116 -16.63 3.20 -9.70
CA GLU A 116 -16.04 1.95 -10.15
C GLU A 116 -14.59 2.16 -10.62
N GLY A 117 -13.69 1.26 -10.21
CA GLY A 117 -12.27 1.34 -10.55
C GLY A 117 -11.48 2.37 -9.74
N LYS A 118 -12.12 3.22 -8.92
CA LYS A 118 -11.42 4.21 -8.08
C LYS A 118 -11.09 3.73 -6.67
N TRP A 119 -11.49 2.52 -6.31
CA TRP A 119 -11.17 1.91 -5.02
C TRP A 119 -11.10 0.39 -5.13
N SER A 120 -10.42 -0.25 -4.19
CA SER A 120 -10.27 -1.70 -4.14
C SER A 120 -10.06 -2.21 -2.72
N PHE A 121 -10.53 -3.42 -2.45
CA PHE A 121 -10.28 -4.12 -1.20
C PHE A 121 -9.16 -5.15 -1.38
N THR A 122 -8.25 -5.21 -0.40
CA THR A 122 -7.15 -6.16 -0.37
C THR A 122 -7.03 -6.88 0.98
N LEU A 123 -6.98 -8.20 0.84
CA LEU A 123 -6.85 -9.32 1.77
C LEU A 123 -5.46 -9.97 1.79
N ILE A 124 -4.58 -9.74 2.76
CA ILE A 124 -3.42 -10.63 2.97
C ILE A 124 -3.60 -11.48 4.24
N ASP A 125 -3.59 -12.81 4.12
CA ASP A 125 -3.91 -13.70 5.24
C ASP A 125 -3.07 -14.99 5.34
N ASN A 126 -3.16 -15.64 6.50
CA ASN A 126 -2.42 -16.88 6.80
C ASN A 126 -2.96 -18.15 6.12
N ASN A 127 -4.16 -18.11 5.53
CA ASN A 127 -4.78 -19.26 4.88
C ASN A 127 -4.35 -19.36 3.41
N VAL A 128 -4.31 -18.22 2.72
CA VAL A 128 -4.03 -18.09 1.30
C VAL A 128 -2.56 -17.70 1.10
N ASP A 129 -2.16 -16.53 1.59
CA ASP A 129 -0.84 -15.94 1.30
C ASP A 129 0.26 -16.52 2.19
N LYS A 130 0.02 -16.70 3.49
CA LYS A 130 0.96 -17.22 4.52
C LYS A 130 2.15 -16.31 4.83
N THR A 131 2.79 -15.75 3.81
CA THR A 131 3.97 -14.90 3.94
C THR A 131 3.92 -13.72 2.96
N TYR A 132 4.74 -12.72 3.23
CA TYR A 132 5.12 -11.69 2.27
C TYR A 132 6.64 -11.63 2.11
N SER A 133 7.08 -11.34 0.89
CA SER A 133 8.48 -11.12 0.55
C SER A 133 8.96 -9.74 1.02
N THR A 134 10.15 -9.69 1.61
CA THR A 134 10.82 -8.46 2.05
C THR A 134 12.04 -8.12 1.18
N PRO A 135 12.52 -6.86 1.20
CA PRO A 135 13.63 -6.41 0.36
C PRO A 135 14.94 -7.19 0.48
N ASP A 136 15.18 -7.80 1.64
CA ASP A 136 16.34 -8.65 1.91
C ASP A 136 16.16 -10.09 1.39
N GLY A 137 15.13 -10.34 0.56
CA GLY A 137 14.82 -11.62 -0.07
C GLY A 137 14.21 -12.66 0.86
N LYS A 138 13.78 -12.28 2.06
CA LYS A 138 13.18 -13.18 3.05
C LYS A 138 11.65 -13.23 2.90
N GLU A 139 11.08 -14.38 3.25
CA GLU A 139 9.64 -14.54 3.43
C GLU A 139 9.30 -14.34 4.90
N GLN A 140 8.51 -13.32 5.23
CA GLN A 140 8.12 -13.01 6.60
C GLN A 140 6.67 -13.44 6.87
N PRO A 141 6.34 -13.89 8.09
CA PRO A 141 4.99 -14.35 8.41
C PRO A 141 4.02 -13.18 8.50
N ILE A 142 2.77 -13.44 8.09
CA ILE A 142 1.66 -12.48 8.23
C ILE A 142 1.15 -12.46 9.66
N SER A 143 0.63 -11.31 10.10
CA SER A 143 0.00 -11.17 11.41
C SER A 143 -1.12 -12.20 11.60
N TYR A 144 -1.31 -12.68 12.83
CA TYR A 144 -2.50 -13.48 13.16
C TYR A 144 -3.80 -12.70 12.94
N ALA A 145 -3.76 -11.37 13.03
CA ALA A 145 -4.89 -10.50 12.75
C ALA A 145 -5.14 -10.32 11.25
N LYS A 146 -4.23 -10.80 10.38
CA LYS A 146 -4.18 -10.51 8.94
C LYS A 146 -4.01 -9.00 8.68
N VAL A 147 -4.00 -8.57 7.43
CA VAL A 147 -4.18 -7.15 7.09
C VAL A 147 -5.38 -6.98 6.18
N THR A 148 -6.32 -6.16 6.63
CA THR A 148 -7.55 -5.81 5.90
C THR A 148 -7.43 -4.37 5.46
N GLN A 149 -7.29 -4.13 4.16
CA GLN A 149 -7.03 -2.78 3.66
C GLN A 149 -7.98 -2.44 2.51
N VAL A 150 -8.55 -1.25 2.54
CA VAL A 150 -9.20 -0.63 1.39
C VAL A 150 -8.28 0.47 0.88
N VAL A 151 -7.97 0.44 -0.41
CA VAL A 151 -7.27 1.52 -1.10
C VAL A 151 -8.24 2.29 -1.97
N ALA A 152 -8.18 3.62 -1.94
CA ALA A 152 -9.04 4.48 -2.75
C ALA A 152 -8.23 5.64 -3.32
N LEU A 153 -8.44 5.96 -4.60
CA LEU A 153 -7.75 7.05 -5.26
C LEU A 153 -8.14 8.40 -4.66
N GLY A 154 -7.14 9.26 -4.45
CA GLY A 154 -7.35 10.69 -4.25
C GLY A 154 -8.03 11.34 -5.46
N GLN A 155 -8.56 12.55 -5.28
CA GLN A 155 -9.38 13.22 -6.30
C GLN A 155 -8.66 13.42 -7.64
N ASP A 156 -7.35 13.69 -7.60
CA ASP A 156 -6.48 13.90 -8.76
C ASP A 156 -5.71 12.63 -9.18
N GLY A 157 -5.84 11.54 -8.41
CA GLY A 157 -5.16 10.27 -8.65
C GLY A 157 -3.67 10.25 -8.31
N SER A 158 -3.12 11.29 -7.66
CA SER A 158 -1.68 11.41 -7.32
C SER A 158 -1.27 10.66 -6.05
N HIS A 159 -2.25 10.16 -5.29
CA HIS A 159 -2.09 9.37 -4.09
C HIS A 159 -3.27 8.42 -3.91
N LEU A 160 -3.13 7.47 -3.00
CA LEU A 160 -4.21 6.60 -2.52
C LEU A 160 -4.40 6.81 -1.02
N TYR A 161 -5.65 6.87 -0.58
CA TYR A 161 -6.00 6.65 0.82
C TYR A 161 -5.88 5.16 1.14
N SER A 162 -5.23 4.83 2.26
CA SER A 162 -5.09 3.48 2.79
C SER A 162 -5.91 3.35 4.06
N LEU A 163 -7.05 2.67 3.97
CA LEU A 163 -8.01 2.53 5.06
C LEU A 163 -7.91 1.14 5.67
N ASP A 164 -7.61 1.08 6.96
CA ASP A 164 -7.56 -0.15 7.73
C ASP A 164 -8.57 -0.06 8.89
N PRO A 165 -9.44 -1.06 9.10
CA PRO A 165 -10.47 -1.03 10.14
C PRO A 165 -9.91 -1.04 11.56
N TRP A 166 -8.63 -1.35 11.76
CA TRP A 166 -7.93 -1.26 13.05
C TRP A 166 -7.38 0.14 13.35
N LEU A 167 -7.20 0.98 12.32
CA LEU A 167 -6.59 2.29 12.43
C LEU A 167 -7.65 3.40 12.64
N ALA A 168 -7.19 4.65 12.66
CA ALA A 168 -8.05 5.81 12.83
C ALA A 168 -9.16 5.87 11.74
N ARG A 169 -10.32 6.44 12.11
CA ARG A 169 -11.49 6.56 11.24
C ARG A 169 -11.43 7.81 10.38
N ASP A 170 -10.35 7.95 9.63
CA ASP A 170 -10.08 9.12 8.81
C ASP A 170 -9.28 8.73 7.56
N TYR A 171 -8.76 9.75 6.89
CA TYR A 171 -8.00 9.66 5.65
C TYR A 171 -6.51 9.96 5.89
N SER A 172 -6.00 9.71 7.10
CA SER A 172 -4.64 10.07 7.51
C SER A 172 -3.54 9.27 6.82
N TYR A 173 -3.81 8.00 6.52
CA TYR A 173 -2.82 7.11 5.93
C TYR A 173 -2.94 7.14 4.42
N GLU A 174 -1.85 7.53 3.78
CA GLU A 174 -1.78 7.72 2.34
C GLU A 174 -0.60 6.92 1.75
N ILE A 175 -0.72 6.62 0.46
CA ILE A 175 0.30 5.96 -0.35
C ILE A 175 0.51 6.85 -1.58
N GLY A 176 1.69 7.46 -1.70
CA GLY A 176 2.05 8.24 -2.87
C GLY A 176 2.16 7.37 -4.13
N THR A 177 1.72 7.88 -5.28
CA THR A 177 1.94 7.21 -6.58
C THR A 177 3.38 7.47 -7.09
N PRO A 178 3.81 6.86 -8.23
CA PRO A 178 5.14 7.11 -8.78
C PRO A 178 5.47 8.60 -9.00
N PHE A 179 6.76 8.88 -9.19
CA PHE A 179 7.29 10.23 -9.43
C PHE A 179 6.99 11.20 -8.29
N ASN A 180 7.30 10.76 -7.06
CA ASN A 180 7.09 11.55 -5.85
C ASN A 180 5.63 12.02 -5.68
N SER A 181 4.68 11.08 -5.76
CA SER A 181 3.23 11.34 -5.68
C SER A 181 2.72 12.27 -6.79
N ARG A 182 3.21 12.11 -8.03
CA ARG A 182 2.76 12.93 -9.17
C ARG A 182 2.07 12.14 -10.27
N PHE A 183 2.28 10.83 -10.34
CA PHE A 183 1.62 10.00 -11.34
C PHE A 183 0.10 10.00 -11.10
N GLN A 184 -0.68 10.49 -12.08
CA GLN A 184 -2.13 10.54 -11.97
C GLN A 184 -2.77 9.20 -12.38
N ALA A 185 -3.01 8.35 -11.39
CA ALA A 185 -3.74 7.10 -11.59
C ALA A 185 -5.23 7.37 -11.85
N GLU A 186 -5.80 6.64 -12.80
CA GLU A 186 -7.24 6.70 -13.07
C GLU A 186 -8.00 5.46 -12.62
N SER A 187 -7.30 4.34 -12.40
CA SER A 187 -7.89 3.14 -11.82
C SER A 187 -6.93 2.45 -10.86
N VAL A 188 -7.51 1.75 -9.89
CA VAL A 188 -6.80 0.94 -8.90
C VAL A 188 -7.49 -0.42 -8.73
N SER A 189 -6.69 -1.47 -8.55
CA SER A 189 -7.10 -2.75 -7.99
C SER A 189 -6.04 -3.23 -7.02
N ALA A 190 -6.41 -3.98 -5.98
CA ALA A 190 -5.45 -4.54 -5.04
C ALA A 190 -5.79 -5.98 -4.64
N SER A 191 -4.79 -6.78 -4.31
CA SER A 191 -4.97 -8.15 -3.80
C SER A 191 -3.74 -8.62 -3.03
N GLY A 192 -3.95 -9.15 -1.81
CA GLY A 192 -2.90 -9.54 -0.88
C GLY A 192 -1.80 -8.49 -0.76
N SER A 193 -2.21 -7.28 -0.41
CA SER A 193 -1.43 -6.04 -0.24
C SER A 193 -0.65 -5.54 -1.46
N VAL A 194 -0.76 -6.21 -2.62
CA VAL A 194 -0.22 -5.69 -3.87
C VAL A 194 -1.25 -4.80 -4.54
N ILE A 195 -0.91 -3.52 -4.68
CA ILE A 195 -1.69 -2.48 -5.35
C ILE A 195 -1.28 -2.45 -6.82
N PHE A 196 -2.25 -2.31 -7.73
CA PHE A 196 -2.09 -2.21 -9.17
C PHE A 196 -2.84 -0.98 -9.67
N ILE A 197 -2.13 -0.05 -10.32
CA ILE A 197 -2.70 1.21 -10.84
C ILE A 197 -2.40 1.37 -12.33
N THR A 198 -3.24 2.15 -13.02
CA THR A 198 -3.01 2.60 -14.41
C THR A 198 -3.39 4.07 -14.58
N ASN A 199 -2.71 4.78 -15.48
CA ASN A 199 -3.14 6.11 -15.97
C ASN A 199 -3.99 5.99 -17.26
N LYS A 200 -4.40 7.14 -17.80
CA LYS A 200 -5.18 7.26 -19.05
C LYS A 200 -4.47 6.78 -20.32
N TYR A 201 -3.15 6.60 -20.24
CA TYR A 201 -2.31 6.13 -21.33
C TYR A 201 -1.98 4.64 -21.21
N GLY A 202 -2.48 3.93 -20.20
CA GLY A 202 -2.17 2.52 -19.99
C GLY A 202 -0.78 2.25 -19.42
N ASP A 203 -0.08 3.27 -18.92
CA ASP A 203 1.13 3.04 -18.11
C ASP A 203 0.69 2.55 -16.75
N MET A 204 1.36 1.51 -16.28
CA MET A 204 0.87 0.65 -15.22
C MET A 204 1.94 0.43 -14.17
N TYR A 205 1.54 0.40 -12.90
CA TYR A 205 2.46 0.18 -11.79
C TYR A 205 1.88 -0.76 -10.75
N THR A 206 2.77 -1.48 -10.07
CA THR A 206 2.43 -2.28 -8.89
C THR A 206 3.31 -1.95 -7.70
N LYS A 207 2.77 -2.07 -6.49
CA LYS A 207 3.51 -1.89 -5.23
C LYS A 207 2.94 -2.80 -4.15
N LEU A 208 3.79 -3.48 -3.39
CA LEU A 208 3.40 -4.16 -2.15
C LEU A 208 3.34 -3.11 -1.05
N SER A 209 2.16 -2.78 -0.52
CA SER A 209 2.07 -1.73 0.50
C SER A 209 0.85 -1.91 1.39
N ASP A 210 1.11 -2.17 2.66
CA ASP A 210 0.14 -2.14 3.74
C ASP A 210 0.83 -1.63 5.03
N TYR A 211 0.06 -1.52 6.11
CA TYR A 211 0.54 -1.01 7.40
C TYR A 211 1.65 -1.88 8.04
N ASP A 212 1.61 -3.19 7.82
CA ASP A 212 2.56 -4.14 8.40
C ASP A 212 3.87 -4.16 7.61
N VAL A 213 3.81 -4.36 6.29
CA VAL A 213 4.97 -4.57 5.42
C VAL A 213 5.79 -3.30 5.20
N ARG A 214 5.14 -2.13 5.21
CA ARG A 214 5.85 -0.83 5.14
C ARG A 214 6.58 -0.50 6.44
N GLY A 215 6.37 -1.31 7.48
CA GLY A 215 6.88 -1.09 8.80
C GLY A 215 6.23 0.08 9.51
N ALA A 216 4.89 0.12 9.57
CA ALA A 216 4.17 1.06 10.44
C ALA A 216 3.64 0.39 11.74
N ASP A 217 3.70 -0.94 11.89
CA ASP A 217 3.19 -1.70 13.06
C ASP A 217 4.26 -2.34 14.00
N PRO A 218 5.07 -1.55 14.72
CA PRO A 218 6.05 -2.03 15.69
C PRO A 218 5.39 -2.63 16.93
N ALA A 219 4.08 -2.42 17.11
CA ALA A 219 3.32 -3.14 18.11
C ALA A 219 3.30 -4.64 17.77
N GLN A 220 3.07 -5.02 16.52
CA GLN A 220 2.98 -6.43 16.12
C GLN A 220 4.30 -7.07 15.71
N PHE A 221 5.23 -6.30 15.13
CA PHE A 221 6.46 -6.88 14.58
C PHE A 221 7.74 -6.13 14.96
N ARG A 222 8.87 -6.80 14.76
CA ARG A 222 10.21 -6.19 14.75
C ARG A 222 10.58 -5.76 13.33
N TYR A 223 11.20 -4.60 13.19
CA TYR A 223 11.64 -4.03 11.91
C TYR A 223 13.10 -3.62 11.96
N GLN A 224 13.71 -3.56 10.79
CA GLN A 224 15.04 -2.97 10.59
C GLN A 224 15.15 -2.44 9.17
N TRP A 225 15.92 -1.36 8.98
CA TRP A 225 16.23 -0.88 7.64
C TRP A 225 17.05 -1.92 6.87
N ASN A 226 16.74 -2.11 5.59
CA ASN A 226 17.48 -2.98 4.69
C ASN A 226 18.89 -2.41 4.48
N ASP A 227 19.91 -3.19 4.80
CA ASP A 227 21.32 -2.86 4.54
C ASP A 227 21.95 -3.94 3.66
N PRO A 228 22.06 -3.70 2.34
CA PRO A 228 22.68 -4.65 1.42
C PRO A 228 24.16 -4.93 1.70
N ASN A 229 24.86 -4.03 2.41
CA ASN A 229 26.27 -4.20 2.74
C ASN A 229 26.49 -5.00 4.03
N ASN A 230 25.45 -5.08 4.86
CA ASN A 230 25.45 -5.86 6.10
C ASN A 230 24.12 -6.62 6.26
N PRO A 231 23.84 -7.60 5.38
CA PRO A 231 22.57 -8.31 5.40
C PRO A 231 22.40 -9.11 6.68
N ASP A 232 21.18 -9.14 7.22
CA ASP A 232 20.87 -9.95 8.39
C ASP A 232 20.82 -11.44 8.02
N GLU A 233 21.74 -12.22 8.57
CA GLU A 233 21.86 -13.66 8.28
C GLU A 233 20.86 -14.53 9.06
N ARG A 234 20.12 -13.96 10.02
CA ARG A 234 19.15 -14.72 10.80
C ARG A 234 18.03 -15.25 9.89
N PRO A 235 17.46 -16.44 10.19
CA PRO A 235 16.34 -16.96 9.42
C PRO A 235 15.06 -16.16 9.65
N SER A 236 14.14 -16.21 8.69
CA SER A 236 12.76 -15.75 8.91
C SER A 236 12.09 -16.48 10.06
N ALA A 237 11.19 -15.79 10.76
CA ALA A 237 10.31 -16.43 11.71
C ALA A 237 9.29 -17.33 11.01
N THR A 238 8.91 -18.43 11.66
CA THR A 238 7.91 -19.36 11.12
C THR A 238 6.47 -18.90 11.32
N ASN A 239 6.25 -17.92 12.21
CA ASN A 239 4.94 -17.35 12.53
C ASN A 239 5.10 -15.99 13.22
N ALA A 240 4.00 -15.22 13.30
CA ALA A 240 4.00 -13.88 13.87
C ALA A 240 4.44 -13.82 15.36
N LEU A 241 4.13 -14.82 16.18
CA LEU A 241 4.56 -14.83 17.59
C LEU A 241 6.09 -14.93 17.69
N GLN A 242 6.68 -15.85 16.92
CA GLN A 242 8.13 -15.99 16.86
C GLN A 242 8.77 -14.72 16.30
N GLN A 243 8.20 -14.13 15.24
CA GLN A 243 8.69 -12.88 14.67
C GLN A 243 8.82 -11.81 15.75
N ARG A 244 7.81 -11.70 16.62
CA ARG A 244 7.74 -10.66 17.64
C ARG A 244 8.67 -10.89 18.84
N LEU A 245 8.86 -12.14 19.25
CA LEU A 245 9.46 -12.48 20.55
C LEU A 245 10.86 -13.11 20.46
N ASP A 246 11.22 -13.74 19.34
CA ASP A 246 12.47 -14.48 19.20
C ASP A 246 13.54 -13.63 18.52
N ASN A 247 14.53 -13.17 19.29
CA ASN A 247 15.62 -12.36 18.75
C ASN A 247 16.58 -13.12 17.82
N ASN A 248 16.45 -14.45 17.72
CA ASN A 248 17.24 -15.26 16.79
C ASN A 248 16.66 -15.31 15.37
N THR A 249 15.47 -14.75 15.14
CA THR A 249 14.92 -14.59 13.78
C THR A 249 15.16 -13.17 13.27
N ALA A 250 15.22 -13.02 11.95
CA ALA A 250 15.35 -11.72 11.29
C ALA A 250 14.09 -10.87 11.51
N PRO A 251 14.24 -9.58 11.89
CA PRO A 251 13.18 -8.57 11.74
C PRO A 251 12.73 -8.44 10.28
N ILE A 252 11.57 -7.80 10.08
CA ILE A 252 11.15 -7.42 8.73
C ILE A 252 12.09 -6.32 8.23
N ALA A 253 12.77 -6.59 7.11
CA ALA A 253 13.54 -5.57 6.42
C ALA A 253 12.58 -4.54 5.79
N ILE A 254 12.87 -3.25 6.00
CA ILE A 254 12.14 -2.13 5.40
C ILE A 254 13.07 -1.27 4.57
N GLU A 255 12.55 -0.74 3.49
CA GLU A 255 13.16 0.29 2.66
C GLU A 255 12.02 1.13 2.09
N GLY A 256 12.32 2.31 1.54
CA GLY A 256 11.29 3.04 0.81
C GLY A 256 10.94 2.25 -0.44
N GLN A 257 9.73 1.68 -0.50
CA GLN A 257 9.37 0.77 -1.57
C GLN A 257 8.99 1.57 -2.82
N GLU A 258 9.74 1.35 -3.89
CA GLU A 258 9.43 1.93 -5.19
C GLU A 258 8.27 1.23 -5.88
N TRP A 259 7.58 1.98 -6.74
CA TRP A 259 6.59 1.41 -7.62
C TRP A 259 7.26 0.66 -8.78
N THR A 260 6.84 -0.58 -9.00
CA THR A 260 7.33 -1.39 -10.12
C THR A 260 6.53 -1.09 -11.38
N HIS A 261 7.19 -0.54 -12.40
CA HIS A 261 6.57 -0.29 -13.70
C HIS A 261 6.28 -1.59 -14.44
N GLN A 262 5.06 -1.70 -14.99
CA GLN A 262 4.60 -2.86 -15.74
C GLN A 262 4.71 -2.59 -17.26
N PRO A 263 5.06 -3.60 -18.06
CA PRO A 263 5.20 -3.45 -19.51
C PRO A 263 3.87 -3.08 -20.17
N LYS A 264 3.92 -2.33 -21.26
CA LYS A 264 2.75 -1.96 -22.06
C LYS A 264 2.08 -3.19 -22.66
N ILE A 265 0.75 -3.12 -22.76
CA ILE A 265 -0.05 -4.12 -23.45
C ILE A 265 -0.08 -3.80 -24.94
N PRO A 266 0.17 -4.76 -25.85
CA PRO A 266 0.28 -4.50 -27.30
C PRO A 266 -1.07 -4.30 -28.03
N GLY A 267 -2.18 -4.05 -27.31
CA GLY A 267 -3.53 -3.97 -27.87
C GLY A 267 -4.38 -2.84 -27.29
N THR A 268 -5.66 -2.81 -27.63
CA THR A 268 -6.60 -1.88 -27.00
C THR A 268 -6.91 -2.36 -25.59
N ILE A 269 -6.89 -1.45 -24.62
CA ILE A 269 -7.24 -1.72 -23.23
C ILE A 269 -8.23 -0.69 -22.70
N THR A 270 -8.80 -0.99 -21.54
CA THR A 270 -9.72 -0.12 -20.81
C THR A 270 -9.20 0.18 -19.42
N SER A 271 -9.87 1.11 -18.73
CA SER A 271 -9.63 1.46 -17.33
C SER A 271 -9.94 0.32 -16.35
N ARG A 272 -10.51 -0.80 -16.82
CA ARG A 272 -10.91 -1.91 -15.96
C ARG A 272 -9.75 -2.90 -15.77
N ILE A 273 -9.11 -2.78 -14.62
CA ILE A 273 -7.98 -3.60 -14.19
C ILE A 273 -8.36 -4.49 -13.00
N SER A 274 -7.66 -5.61 -12.84
CA SER A 274 -7.77 -6.45 -11.63
C SER A 274 -6.48 -7.19 -11.33
N ILE A 275 -6.27 -7.54 -10.06
CA ILE A 275 -5.16 -8.36 -9.59
C ILE A 275 -5.71 -9.51 -8.74
N HIS A 276 -5.10 -10.70 -8.85
CA HIS A 276 -5.60 -11.93 -8.22
C HIS A 276 -4.48 -12.72 -7.56
N THR A 277 -4.69 -13.20 -6.34
CA THR A 277 -3.83 -14.22 -5.73
C THR A 277 -3.94 -15.55 -6.48
N THR A 278 -2.79 -16.10 -6.89
CA THR A 278 -2.72 -17.37 -7.65
C THR A 278 -2.14 -18.52 -6.83
N ALA A 279 -1.32 -18.23 -5.82
CA ALA A 279 -0.70 -19.19 -4.92
C ALA A 279 -0.25 -18.47 -3.61
N PRO A 280 0.20 -19.19 -2.57
CA PRO A 280 0.79 -18.57 -1.38
C PRO A 280 2.01 -17.70 -1.69
N GLY A 281 2.25 -16.68 -0.87
CA GLY A 281 3.29 -15.65 -1.04
C GLY A 281 2.73 -14.37 -1.67
N SER A 282 3.29 -13.22 -1.30
CA SER A 282 2.82 -11.91 -1.78
C SER A 282 3.08 -11.66 -3.27
N THR A 283 4.06 -12.35 -3.87
CA THR A 283 4.45 -12.20 -5.28
C THR A 283 3.63 -13.03 -6.25
N ASN A 284 2.90 -14.04 -5.75
CA ASN A 284 2.09 -14.92 -6.57
C ASN A 284 0.76 -14.26 -6.94
N ARG A 285 0.83 -13.35 -7.91
CA ARG A 285 -0.30 -12.58 -8.43
C ARG A 285 -0.43 -12.69 -9.94
N GLU A 286 -1.67 -12.63 -10.43
CA GLU A 286 -1.98 -12.41 -11.84
C GLU A 286 -2.58 -11.02 -12.02
N LEU A 287 -1.99 -10.22 -12.90
CA LEU A 287 -2.53 -8.94 -13.35
C LEU A 287 -3.46 -9.20 -14.53
N ARG A 288 -4.61 -8.52 -14.58
CA ARG A 288 -5.54 -8.56 -15.72
C ARG A 288 -6.01 -7.17 -16.11
N VAL A 289 -6.15 -6.95 -17.41
CA VAL A 289 -6.65 -5.70 -17.99
C VAL A 289 -7.67 -6.00 -19.08
N GLU A 290 -8.89 -5.49 -18.97
CA GLU A 290 -9.93 -5.67 -19.97
C GLU A 290 -9.58 -4.92 -21.27
N GLY A 291 -9.81 -5.54 -22.42
CA GLY A 291 -9.44 -4.97 -23.71
C GLY A 291 -9.79 -5.86 -24.89
N THR A 292 -9.17 -5.59 -26.04
CA THR A 292 -9.27 -6.41 -27.24
C THR A 292 -7.90 -6.86 -27.73
N ASN A 293 -7.86 -8.00 -28.41
CA ASN A 293 -6.70 -8.44 -29.17
C ASN A 293 -6.59 -7.72 -30.53
N SER A 294 -5.60 -8.11 -31.34
CA SER A 294 -5.38 -7.61 -32.70
C SER A 294 -6.52 -7.89 -33.65
N ASP A 295 -7.30 -8.94 -33.40
CA ASP A 295 -8.44 -9.36 -34.23
C ASP A 295 -9.75 -8.67 -33.83
N GLY A 296 -9.70 -7.82 -32.80
CA GLY A 296 -10.86 -7.07 -32.29
C GLY A 296 -11.77 -7.87 -31.34
N GLU A 297 -11.37 -9.10 -30.95
CA GLU A 297 -12.12 -9.90 -29.99
C GLU A 297 -12.00 -9.31 -28.60
N SER A 298 -13.12 -9.23 -27.87
CA SER A 298 -13.16 -8.71 -26.51
C SER A 298 -12.78 -9.76 -25.47
N GLY A 299 -12.05 -9.32 -24.45
CA GLY A 299 -11.49 -10.21 -23.44
C GLY A 299 -10.65 -9.47 -22.42
N TYR A 300 -9.61 -10.14 -21.93
CA TYR A 300 -8.64 -9.52 -21.04
C TYR A 300 -7.22 -9.97 -21.35
N TRP A 301 -6.30 -9.03 -21.23
CA TRP A 301 -4.88 -9.27 -21.17
C TRP A 301 -4.50 -9.71 -19.76
N HIS A 302 -3.58 -10.66 -19.63
CA HIS A 302 -3.10 -11.12 -18.34
C HIS A 302 -1.63 -11.55 -18.35
N LYS A 303 -1.00 -11.50 -17.18
CA LYS A 303 0.35 -12.00 -16.92
C LYS A 303 0.57 -12.22 -15.43
N ALA A 304 1.58 -13.00 -15.04
CA ALA A 304 2.03 -13.00 -13.64
C ALA A 304 2.66 -11.65 -13.26
N LEU A 305 2.72 -11.35 -11.97
CA LEU A 305 3.23 -10.07 -11.44
C LEU A 305 4.58 -9.66 -12.04
N ASP A 306 5.52 -10.60 -12.09
CA ASP A 306 6.91 -10.36 -12.50
C ASP A 306 7.20 -10.72 -13.97
N ASP A 307 6.20 -11.25 -14.69
CA ASP A 307 6.35 -11.59 -16.11
C ASP A 307 6.47 -10.34 -16.97
N LYS A 308 7.21 -10.43 -18.09
CA LYS A 308 7.37 -9.30 -19.03
C LYS A 308 6.33 -9.28 -20.15
N ASN A 309 5.69 -10.41 -20.41
CA ASN A 309 4.83 -10.59 -21.59
C ASN A 309 3.38 -10.75 -21.18
N TRP A 310 2.48 -10.13 -21.94
CA TRP A 310 1.04 -10.27 -21.78
C TRP A 310 0.49 -11.37 -22.69
N ALA A 311 -0.39 -12.20 -22.15
CA ALA A 311 -1.23 -13.12 -22.90
C ALA A 311 -2.66 -12.56 -22.98
N PHE A 312 -3.45 -13.02 -23.95
CA PHE A 312 -4.84 -12.60 -24.10
C PHE A 312 -5.80 -13.79 -23.96
N THR A 313 -6.89 -13.59 -23.23
CA THR A 313 -8.00 -14.54 -23.15
C THR A 313 -9.27 -13.88 -23.67
N ALA A 314 -9.80 -14.38 -24.79
CA ALA A 314 -11.07 -13.94 -25.33
C ALA A 314 -12.23 -14.37 -24.41
N THR A 315 -13.22 -13.49 -24.28
CA THR A 315 -14.45 -13.74 -23.51
C THR A 315 -15.72 -13.57 -24.34
N GLY A 316 -15.66 -12.78 -25.42
CA GLY A 316 -16.83 -12.44 -26.24
C GLY A 316 -17.85 -11.54 -25.55
N LEU A 317 -17.56 -11.07 -24.32
CA LEU A 317 -18.42 -10.15 -23.59
C LEU A 317 -18.13 -8.70 -24.01
N PRO A 318 -19.12 -7.79 -24.01
CA PRO A 318 -18.87 -6.37 -24.23
C PRO A 318 -17.86 -5.81 -23.23
N LEU A 319 -17.06 -4.85 -23.67
CA LEU A 319 -16.19 -4.08 -22.76
C LEU A 319 -17.06 -3.17 -21.88
N GLU A 320 -16.70 -3.04 -20.61
CA GLU A 320 -17.41 -2.20 -19.64
C GLU A 320 -16.54 -1.03 -19.16
N GLY A 321 -15.22 -1.19 -19.14
CA GLY A 321 -14.28 -0.13 -18.80
C GLY A 321 -14.19 0.95 -19.87
N ARG A 322 -13.75 2.15 -19.47
CA ARG A 322 -13.48 3.25 -20.41
C ARG A 322 -12.23 2.91 -21.23
N LYS A 323 -12.31 3.02 -22.55
CA LYS A 323 -11.14 2.82 -23.43
C LYS A 323 -10.02 3.80 -23.08
N LEU A 324 -8.79 3.28 -22.99
CA LEU A 324 -7.55 4.07 -22.80
C LEU A 324 -6.89 4.33 -24.14
N GLU A 325 -6.00 5.33 -24.18
CA GLU A 325 -5.27 5.65 -25.41
C GLU A 325 -4.25 4.55 -25.76
N ASN A 326 -3.52 4.05 -24.76
CA ASN A 326 -2.56 2.93 -24.82
C ASN A 326 -1.75 2.82 -26.12
N SER A 327 -0.96 3.84 -26.42
CA SER A 327 0.08 3.72 -27.44
C SER A 327 1.21 2.79 -26.95
N SER A 328 2.04 2.29 -27.87
CA SER A 328 3.23 1.50 -27.51
C SER A 328 4.33 2.33 -26.84
N ALA A 329 4.23 3.66 -26.89
CA ALA A 329 5.18 4.55 -26.24
C ALA A 329 4.93 4.60 -24.72
N ASP A 330 6.01 4.76 -23.98
CA ASP A 330 5.97 5.13 -22.57
C ASP A 330 5.48 6.58 -22.44
N ARG A 331 4.39 6.78 -21.69
CA ARG A 331 3.74 8.08 -21.50
C ARG A 331 3.51 8.40 -20.03
N ARG A 332 4.28 7.75 -19.15
CA ARG A 332 4.12 7.84 -17.69
C ARG A 332 4.32 9.25 -17.12
N THR A 333 5.00 10.13 -17.86
CA THR A 333 5.30 11.51 -17.45
C THR A 333 4.43 12.57 -18.15
N ASP A 334 3.54 12.18 -19.06
CA ASP A 334 2.79 13.13 -19.90
C ASP A 334 1.73 13.93 -19.12
N THR A 335 1.24 13.37 -18.01
CA THR A 335 0.29 14.03 -17.09
C THR A 335 0.66 13.76 -15.64
N LEU A 336 1.80 14.31 -15.26
CA LEU A 336 2.14 14.42 -13.85
C LEU A 336 1.33 15.54 -13.22
N ALA A 337 0.90 15.35 -11.98
CA ALA A 337 0.44 16.43 -11.12
C ALA A 337 1.60 17.41 -10.84
N ASP A 338 1.23 18.58 -10.32
CA ASP A 338 2.19 19.57 -9.85
C ASP A 338 3.10 18.96 -8.76
N GLU A 339 4.30 19.51 -8.64
CA GLU A 339 5.23 19.10 -7.59
C GLU A 339 4.67 19.47 -6.21
N SER A 340 5.05 18.69 -5.20
CA SER A 340 4.68 19.04 -3.83
C SER A 340 5.17 20.46 -3.51
N PRO A 341 4.33 21.31 -2.91
CA PRO A 341 4.70 22.69 -2.59
C PRO A 341 5.57 22.78 -1.32
N PHE A 342 5.93 21.65 -0.70
CA PHE A 342 6.63 21.64 0.57
C PHE A 342 8.12 21.45 0.36
N SER A 343 8.90 22.52 0.53
CA SER A 343 10.36 22.46 0.53
C SER A 343 10.88 22.92 1.88
N TYR A 344 11.99 22.34 2.35
CA TYR A 344 12.55 22.64 3.66
C TYR A 344 14.07 22.77 3.60
N GLU A 345 14.63 23.76 4.31
CA GLU A 345 16.08 23.93 4.45
C GLU A 345 16.46 24.25 5.91
N GLY A 346 17.57 23.70 6.38
CA GLY A 346 18.10 24.05 7.70
C GLY A 346 19.48 23.47 7.99
N LYS A 347 20.12 24.04 9.01
CA LYS A 347 21.40 23.52 9.52
C LYS A 347 21.17 22.24 10.33
N VAL A 348 22.01 21.25 10.11
CA VAL A 348 22.08 20.01 10.90
C VAL A 348 23.33 19.94 11.79
N THR A 349 24.39 20.64 11.39
CA THR A 349 25.58 20.90 12.20
C THR A 349 26.07 22.33 11.92
N ASP A 350 27.14 22.78 12.58
CA ASP A 350 27.72 24.11 12.33
C ASP A 350 28.20 24.28 10.88
N ASN A 351 28.69 23.19 10.26
CA ASN A 351 29.32 23.18 8.93
C ASN A 351 28.46 22.51 7.85
N ALA A 352 27.26 22.01 8.20
CA ALA A 352 26.39 21.33 7.25
C ALA A 352 24.91 21.75 7.36
N SER A 353 24.27 21.93 6.21
CA SER A 353 22.82 22.07 6.07
C SER A 353 22.23 20.96 5.22
N LEU A 354 20.95 20.68 5.42
CA LEU A 354 20.13 19.82 4.56
C LEU A 354 19.08 20.67 3.86
N SER A 355 18.77 20.31 2.62
CA SER A 355 17.58 20.77 1.91
C SER A 355 16.78 19.58 1.38
N ILE A 356 15.47 19.70 1.45
CA ILE A 356 14.49 18.74 0.95
C ILE A 356 13.58 19.52 0.01
N ASP A 357 13.66 19.25 -1.28
CA ASP A 357 12.86 19.95 -2.28
C ASP A 357 11.61 19.12 -2.59
N HIS A 358 10.45 19.76 -2.66
CA HIS A 358 9.19 19.11 -3.03
C HIS A 358 8.87 17.83 -2.22
N PHE A 359 9.06 17.88 -0.90
CA PHE A 359 8.70 16.80 0.02
C PHE A 359 7.23 16.40 -0.14
N ALA A 360 6.95 15.25 -0.76
CA ALA A 360 5.60 14.74 -0.88
C ALA A 360 5.32 13.77 0.27
N TYR A 361 4.60 14.23 1.29
CA TYR A 361 4.41 13.54 2.58
C TYR A 361 3.89 12.08 2.51
N ALA A 362 3.31 11.66 1.38
CA ALA A 362 2.81 10.30 1.12
C ALA A 362 3.82 9.40 0.38
N SER A 363 4.89 9.97 -0.18
CA SER A 363 6.02 9.24 -0.77
C SER A 363 6.93 8.69 0.33
N GLU A 364 7.53 7.53 0.07
CA GLU A 364 8.46 6.89 1.00
C GLU A 364 9.92 7.28 0.73
N ASN A 365 10.26 7.64 -0.51
CA ASN A 365 11.60 8.03 -0.94
C ASN A 365 11.64 9.51 -1.32
N HIS A 366 12.68 10.22 -0.85
CA HIS A 366 12.88 11.64 -1.09
C HIS A 366 14.35 11.91 -1.39
N ASP A 367 14.63 12.49 -2.55
CA ASP A 367 15.95 13.02 -2.84
C ASP A 367 16.19 14.24 -1.96
N ILE A 368 17.31 14.25 -1.21
CA ILE A 368 17.69 15.37 -0.36
C ILE A 368 19.11 15.80 -0.70
N THR A 369 19.44 17.06 -0.41
CA THR A 369 20.80 17.58 -0.60
C THR A 369 21.42 17.91 0.74
N VAL A 370 22.64 17.43 0.99
CA VAL A 370 23.50 17.97 2.06
C VAL A 370 24.47 18.99 1.48
N THR A 371 24.53 20.17 2.09
CA THR A 371 25.57 21.16 1.81
C THR A 371 26.60 21.13 2.93
N VAL A 372 27.83 20.69 2.65
CA VAL A 372 28.95 20.67 3.60
C VAL A 372 29.99 21.69 3.16
N ASN A 373 30.29 22.69 4.00
CA ASN A 373 31.22 23.79 3.70
C ASN A 373 30.99 24.42 2.31
N GLY A 374 29.72 24.60 1.93
CA GLY A 374 29.30 25.22 0.67
C GLY A 374 29.29 24.29 -0.55
N LYS A 375 29.69 23.03 -0.43
CA LYS A 375 29.59 22.02 -1.50
C LYS A 375 28.35 21.15 -1.29
N LYS A 376 27.65 20.84 -2.37
CA LYS A 376 26.40 20.08 -2.37
C LYS A 376 26.64 18.61 -2.73
N TYR A 377 26.00 17.71 -1.99
CA TYR A 377 26.04 16.27 -2.23
C TYR A 377 24.63 15.67 -2.10
N PRO A 378 24.25 14.74 -2.97
CA PRO A 378 22.97 14.07 -2.88
C PRO A 378 22.96 13.04 -1.75
N LEU A 379 21.83 12.92 -1.07
CA LEU A 379 21.49 11.84 -0.15
C LEU A 379 20.05 11.38 -0.47
N LEU A 380 19.67 10.22 0.07
CA LEU A 380 18.30 9.73 -0.04
C LEU A 380 17.69 9.65 1.36
N LEU A 381 16.50 10.21 1.53
CA LEU A 381 15.70 10.07 2.74
C LEU A 381 14.57 9.07 2.48
N GLU A 382 14.59 7.96 3.22
CA GLU A 382 13.50 6.99 3.26
C GLU A 382 12.63 7.25 4.48
N THR A 383 11.31 7.21 4.34
CA THR A 383 10.36 7.56 5.40
C THR A 383 9.27 6.51 5.56
N VAL A 384 8.87 6.29 6.81
CA VAL A 384 7.71 5.47 7.16
C VAL A 384 6.81 6.25 8.12
N ASP A 385 5.64 6.62 7.62
CA ASP A 385 4.62 7.40 8.35
C ASP A 385 4.03 6.63 9.54
N GLY A 386 3.62 7.37 10.57
CA GLY A 386 2.94 6.88 11.77
C GLY A 386 3.87 6.38 12.87
N ARG A 387 5.11 6.89 12.96
CA ARG A 387 6.11 6.42 13.94
C ARG A 387 6.99 7.52 14.54
N LEU A 388 6.94 7.69 15.87
CA LEU A 388 8.00 8.34 16.67
C LEU A 388 8.35 7.58 17.96
N GLY A 389 7.55 6.59 18.34
CA GLY A 389 7.54 6.04 19.70
C GLY A 389 7.76 4.53 19.72
N THR A 390 7.72 4.00 20.94
CA THR A 390 7.93 2.58 21.20
C THR A 390 6.70 1.74 20.79
N PRO A 391 6.86 0.41 20.62
CA PRO A 391 5.74 -0.52 20.55
C PRO A 391 4.70 -0.34 21.66
N LEU A 392 5.15 0.10 22.85
CA LEU A 392 4.27 0.32 23.99
C LEU A 392 3.40 1.57 23.79
N SER A 393 3.97 2.70 23.36
CA SER A 393 3.22 3.96 23.19
C SER A 393 2.12 3.84 22.13
N GLN A 394 2.35 3.09 21.05
CA GLN A 394 1.29 2.78 20.08
C GLN A 394 0.14 1.96 20.68
N ARG A 395 0.45 1.00 21.56
CA ARG A 395 -0.55 0.12 22.17
C ARG A 395 -1.37 0.81 23.25
N VAL A 396 -0.76 1.71 24.03
CA VAL A 396 -1.38 2.25 25.26
C VAL A 396 -1.92 3.67 25.10
N SER A 397 -1.46 4.43 24.12
CA SER A 397 -1.81 5.85 23.96
C SER A 397 -1.85 6.29 22.49
N PRO A 398 -2.78 5.79 21.66
CA PRO A 398 -3.00 6.36 20.34
C PRO A 398 -3.65 7.74 20.47
N GLY A 399 -2.82 8.78 20.71
CA GLY A 399 -3.25 10.18 20.70
C GLY A 399 -3.39 10.71 19.28
N GLU A 400 -4.26 11.72 19.08
CA GLU A 400 -4.35 12.46 17.81
C GLU A 400 -2.96 12.93 17.34
N GLY A 401 -2.68 12.84 16.05
CA GLY A 401 -1.42 13.26 15.42
C GLY A 401 -0.22 12.32 15.60
N GLU A 402 -0.07 11.60 16.72
CA GLU A 402 1.08 10.69 16.93
C GLU A 402 0.86 9.30 16.33
N PHE A 403 -0.22 8.63 16.74
CA PHE A 403 -0.60 7.29 16.27
C PHE A 403 -2.11 7.13 16.03
N GLY A 404 -2.88 8.16 16.39
CA GLY A 404 -4.33 8.22 16.24
C GLY A 404 -4.75 9.07 15.05
N SER A 405 -5.94 9.66 15.17
CA SER A 405 -6.57 10.40 14.09
C SER A 405 -5.79 11.64 13.66
N ARG A 406 -5.70 11.90 12.35
CA ARG A 406 -5.18 13.14 11.75
C ARG A 406 -5.83 13.42 10.38
N PRO A 407 -5.83 14.68 9.91
CA PRO A 407 -6.32 14.98 8.56
C PRO A 407 -5.47 14.32 7.46
N ALA A 408 -6.06 14.18 6.27
CA ALA A 408 -5.30 13.92 5.05
C ALA A 408 -4.37 15.11 4.74
N GLY A 409 -3.22 14.84 4.13
CA GLY A 409 -2.22 15.85 3.84
C GLY A 409 -1.39 16.33 5.02
N LEU A 410 -0.54 17.33 4.76
CA LEU A 410 0.07 18.16 5.80
C LEU A 410 -0.88 19.32 6.11
N VAL A 411 -1.16 19.53 7.40
CA VAL A 411 -2.07 20.59 7.88
C VAL A 411 -1.36 21.39 8.97
N GLU A 412 -1.58 22.70 8.97
CA GLU A 412 -0.97 23.61 9.94
C GLU A 412 -1.25 23.17 11.38
N GLY A 413 -0.22 23.16 12.23
CA GLY A 413 -0.33 22.78 13.63
C GLY A 413 -0.58 21.29 13.92
N ILE A 414 -0.72 20.43 12.91
CA ILE A 414 -0.90 18.98 13.08
C ILE A 414 0.31 18.25 12.47
N PRO A 415 1.27 17.78 13.30
CA PRO A 415 2.46 17.14 12.78
C PRO A 415 2.18 15.75 12.21
N ARG A 416 2.90 15.40 11.14
CA ARG A 416 3.14 14.01 10.70
C ARG A 416 4.47 13.52 11.24
N ASN A 417 4.52 12.23 11.53
CA ASN A 417 5.52 11.61 12.38
C ASN A 417 6.10 10.39 11.67
N TYR A 418 7.41 10.39 11.43
CA TYR A 418 8.07 9.37 10.64
C TYR A 418 9.23 8.74 11.42
N VAL A 419 9.36 7.42 11.30
CA VAL A 419 10.69 6.82 11.35
C VAL A 419 11.29 6.95 9.96
N ALA A 420 12.56 7.27 9.87
CA ALA A 420 13.20 7.52 8.60
C ALA A 420 14.65 7.03 8.61
N ALA A 421 15.24 6.93 7.42
CA ALA A 421 16.64 6.62 7.25
C ALA A 421 17.26 7.52 6.19
N ILE A 422 18.48 7.97 6.44
CA ILE A 422 19.32 8.64 5.46
C ILE A 422 20.25 7.59 4.85
N ARG A 423 20.18 7.43 3.54
CA ARG A 423 21.13 6.64 2.76
C ARG A 423 22.15 7.52 2.07
N VAL A 424 23.33 6.96 1.85
CA VAL A 424 24.45 7.65 1.20
C VAL A 424 24.67 7.06 -0.21
N PRO A 425 24.24 7.76 -1.28
CA PRO A 425 24.49 7.33 -2.66
C PRO A 425 25.98 7.09 -2.94
N GLN A 426 26.27 6.20 -3.90
CA GLN A 426 27.64 5.82 -4.24
C GLN A 426 28.51 7.02 -4.68
N GLU A 427 27.92 7.99 -5.37
CA GLU A 427 28.61 9.22 -5.77
C GLU A 427 29.04 10.07 -4.57
N THR A 428 28.20 10.15 -3.52
CA THR A 428 28.53 10.86 -2.28
C THR A 428 29.61 10.12 -1.49
N LYS A 429 29.59 8.78 -1.48
CA LYS A 429 30.67 7.97 -0.91
C LYS A 429 32.01 8.22 -1.62
N GLN A 430 32.02 8.22 -2.95
CA GLN A 430 33.22 8.50 -3.74
C GLN A 430 33.74 9.94 -3.54
N ALA A 431 32.82 10.91 -3.42
CA ALA A 431 33.20 12.28 -3.11
C ALA A 431 33.88 12.40 -1.74
N ALA A 432 33.41 11.64 -0.74
CA ALA A 432 33.98 11.63 0.61
C ALA A 432 35.43 11.09 0.66
N GLU A 433 35.87 10.31 -0.32
CA GLU A 433 37.27 9.87 -0.42
C GLU A 433 38.24 11.05 -0.65
N HIS A 434 37.75 12.15 -1.22
CA HIS A 434 38.52 13.31 -1.62
C HIS A 434 38.10 14.61 -0.91
N ASP A 435 37.05 14.55 -0.09
CA ASP A 435 36.56 15.67 0.70
C ASP A 435 36.53 15.30 2.19
N PRO A 436 37.56 15.71 2.97
CA PRO A 436 37.66 15.40 4.39
C PRO A 436 36.49 15.91 5.23
N GLU A 437 35.86 17.00 4.81
CA GLU A 437 34.76 17.63 5.54
C GLU A 437 33.47 16.84 5.34
N LEU A 438 33.20 16.42 4.09
CA LEU A 438 32.12 15.47 3.82
C LEU A 438 32.35 14.16 4.56
N LYS A 439 33.57 13.61 4.51
CA LYS A 439 33.90 12.38 5.25
C LYS A 439 33.63 12.52 6.74
N SER A 440 34.06 13.63 7.34
CA SER A 440 33.78 13.93 8.75
C SER A 440 32.28 14.02 9.02
N PHE A 441 31.50 14.65 8.15
CA PHE A 441 30.03 14.68 8.29
C PHE A 441 29.43 13.28 8.29
N LEU A 442 29.81 12.42 7.33
CA LEU A 442 29.31 11.05 7.25
C LEU A 442 29.71 10.22 8.48
N GLU A 443 30.95 10.34 8.95
CA GLU A 443 31.46 9.57 10.11
C GLU A 443 30.90 10.06 11.45
N THR A 444 30.57 11.35 11.57
CA THR A 444 30.13 11.94 12.86
C THR A 444 28.62 12.10 12.96
N TYR A 445 27.98 12.73 11.97
CA TYR A 445 26.55 12.98 12.00
C TYR A 445 25.75 11.73 11.63
N LEU A 446 26.17 11.02 10.59
CA LEU A 446 25.57 9.73 10.18
C LEU A 446 26.26 8.52 10.82
N LYS A 447 27.26 8.74 11.69
CA LYS A 447 27.95 7.69 12.48
C LYS A 447 28.64 6.61 11.62
N GLY A 448 28.89 6.89 10.34
CA GLY A 448 29.36 5.90 9.37
C GLY A 448 28.34 4.79 9.05
N GLU A 449 27.07 4.98 9.44
CA GLU A 449 25.97 4.06 9.17
C GLU A 449 25.34 4.37 7.81
N ASP A 450 24.98 3.34 7.06
CA ASP A 450 24.22 3.46 5.81
C ASP A 450 23.39 2.19 5.59
N PRO A 451 22.07 2.21 5.86
CA PRO A 451 21.26 3.37 6.22
C PRO A 451 21.47 3.88 7.66
N HIS A 452 21.44 5.20 7.85
CA HIS A 452 21.43 5.84 9.17
C HIS A 452 20.01 6.21 9.61
N GLN A 453 19.51 5.58 10.67
CA GLN A 453 18.15 5.83 11.16
C GLN A 453 18.02 7.18 11.87
N ILE A 454 16.98 7.92 11.52
CA ILE A 454 16.52 9.13 12.19
C ILE A 454 15.01 9.05 12.45
N PHE A 455 14.47 10.04 13.15
CA PHE A 455 13.04 10.26 13.23
C PHE A 455 12.71 11.66 12.72
N ALA A 456 11.52 11.85 12.16
CA ALA A 456 11.07 13.14 11.68
C ALA A 456 9.71 13.53 12.21
N ARG A 457 9.54 14.81 12.51
CA ARG A 457 8.26 15.45 12.78
C ARG A 457 8.07 16.60 11.81
N VAL A 458 7.03 16.53 10.98
CA VAL A 458 6.84 17.41 9.84
C VAL A 458 5.50 18.13 9.94
N THR A 459 5.55 19.44 9.73
CA THR A 459 4.39 20.34 9.60
C THR A 459 4.54 21.14 8.32
N LEU A 460 3.57 21.99 7.98
CA LEU A 460 3.71 22.88 6.82
C LEU A 460 4.93 23.81 6.92
N SER A 461 5.27 24.28 8.13
CA SER A 461 6.32 25.28 8.33
C SER A 461 7.68 24.71 8.76
N GLU A 462 7.71 23.46 9.23
CA GLU A 462 8.92 22.85 9.79
C GLU A 462 9.05 21.37 9.47
N PHE A 463 10.28 20.96 9.18
CA PHE A 463 10.72 19.57 9.19
C PHE A 463 11.75 19.41 10.32
N GLN A 464 11.36 18.76 11.42
CA GLN A 464 12.25 18.48 12.54
C GLN A 464 12.88 17.09 12.36
N ILE A 465 14.21 17.02 12.32
CA ILE A 465 14.99 15.79 12.36
C ILE A 465 15.41 15.53 13.80
N ILE A 466 15.16 14.31 14.28
CA ILE A 466 15.59 13.81 15.58
C ILE A 466 16.58 12.67 15.34
N ASN A 467 17.88 12.98 15.40
CA ASN A 467 18.98 12.01 15.31
C ASN A 467 19.21 11.38 16.69
N SER A 468 18.40 10.39 17.02
CA SER A 468 18.37 9.80 18.36
C SER A 468 19.68 9.08 18.71
N LEU A 469 20.08 9.20 19.97
CA LEU A 469 21.16 8.39 20.56
C LEU A 469 20.68 7.00 21.00
N VAL A 470 19.36 6.80 21.09
CA VAL A 470 18.75 5.53 21.47
C VAL A 470 18.18 4.87 20.22
N LYS A 471 18.65 3.66 19.93
CA LYS A 471 18.15 2.88 18.80
C LYS A 471 16.64 2.65 18.92
N ASP A 472 15.93 2.83 17.80
CA ASP A 472 14.49 2.58 17.63
C ASP A 472 13.56 3.39 18.55
N VAL A 473 14.03 4.51 19.13
CA VAL A 473 13.23 5.42 19.95
C VAL A 473 13.56 6.86 19.62
N ALA A 474 12.56 7.71 19.32
CA ALA A 474 12.79 9.14 19.13
C ALA A 474 13.02 9.82 20.49
N VAL A 475 14.27 10.14 20.80
CA VAL A 475 14.64 10.88 22.03
C VAL A 475 15.17 12.26 21.62
N PRO A 476 14.38 13.34 21.80
CA PRO A 476 14.83 14.70 21.49
C PRO A 476 15.79 15.19 22.58
N ALA A 477 17.07 14.87 22.43
CA ALA A 477 18.15 15.36 23.30
C ALA A 477 18.73 16.70 22.76
N PRO A 478 19.30 17.57 23.61
CA PRO A 478 20.02 18.76 23.15
C PRO A 478 21.11 18.40 22.14
N GLY A 479 21.14 19.09 20.99
CA GLY A 479 22.09 18.82 19.91
C GLY A 479 21.74 17.63 19.01
N ALA A 480 20.71 16.86 19.34
CA ALA A 480 20.21 15.74 18.52
C ALA A 480 19.02 16.13 17.63
N VAL A 481 18.53 17.37 17.76
CA VAL A 481 17.38 17.87 16.99
C VAL A 481 17.82 18.99 16.07
N ALA A 482 17.55 18.83 14.78
CA ALA A 482 17.70 19.86 13.77
C ALA A 482 16.31 20.28 13.26
N THR A 483 16.13 21.55 12.95
CA THR A 483 14.87 22.08 12.40
C THR A 483 15.14 22.74 11.07
N LEU A 484 14.58 22.17 10.02
CA LEU A 484 14.52 22.79 8.70
C LEU A 484 13.24 23.62 8.61
N LYS A 485 13.34 24.82 8.07
CA LYS A 485 12.22 25.73 7.85
C LYS A 485 11.69 25.57 6.44
N SER A 486 10.38 25.73 6.29
CA SER A 486 9.76 25.78 4.98
C SER A 486 10.38 26.90 4.14
N VAL A 487 10.66 26.61 2.87
CA VAL A 487 11.14 27.58 1.88
C VAL A 487 10.19 27.56 0.68
N ASP A 488 10.06 28.72 0.03
CA ASP A 488 9.19 28.93 -1.13
C ASP A 488 9.79 28.37 -2.43
#